data_AF-A0A2E0L4T5-F1
#
_entry.id   AF-A0A2E0L4T5-F1
#
_cell.length_a   1.000
_cell.length_b   1.000
_cell.length_c   1.000
_cell.angle_alpha   90.00
_cell.angle_beta   90.00
_cell.angle_gamma   90.00
#
_symmetry.space_group_name_H-M   'P 1'
#
loop_
_entity.id
_entity.type
_entity.pdbx_description
1 polymer ?
#
loop_
_entity_poly.entity_id
_entity_poly.type
_entity_poly.pdbx_seq_one_letter_code
_entity_poly.pdbx_strand_id
1 'polypeptide(L)'
;MRQLAQFIAQQSGFSDDPIKNEAEAARIVSSAFIAVFDDYCTGGPGWFGKLMVMVWDGSPSQYEVYVWEHGKLVRQKQALE
;
A
#
# COMPACT_ATOMS: atom_id res chain seq x y z
N MET A 1 -9.00 4.11 10.87
CA MET A 1 -9.28 4.76 9.57
C MET A 1 -8.60 6.11 9.41
N ARG A 2 -8.81 7.10 10.29
CA ARG A 2 -8.21 8.47 10.18
C ARG A 2 -6.67 8.48 10.08
N GLN A 3 -5.97 7.67 10.89
CA GLN A 3 -4.50 7.56 10.86
C GLN A 3 -3.96 6.95 9.56
N LEU A 4 -4.70 6.04 8.93
CA LEU A 4 -4.28 5.38 7.69
C LEU A 4 -4.42 6.32 6.48
N ALA A 5 -5.48 7.13 6.46
CA ALA A 5 -5.64 8.19 5.45
C ALA A 5 -4.53 9.24 5.55
N GLN A 6 -4.17 9.66 6.77
CA GLN A 6 -3.07 10.60 6.98
C GLN A 6 -1.71 10.01 6.59
N PHE A 7 -1.48 8.74 6.93
CA PHE A 7 -0.28 8.02 6.54
C PHE A 7 -0.17 7.91 5.02
N ILE A 8 -1.24 7.49 4.33
CA ILE A 8 -1.27 7.40 2.87
C ILE A 8 -1.07 8.77 2.20
N ALA A 9 -1.68 9.84 2.73
CA ALA A 9 -1.50 11.20 2.23
C ALA A 9 -0.04 11.72 2.36
N GLN A 10 0.71 11.23 3.35
CA GLN A 10 2.13 11.58 3.53
C GLN A 10 3.07 10.79 2.62
N GLN A 11 2.58 9.72 1.98
CA GLN A 11 3.38 8.84 1.14
C GLN A 11 3.23 9.26 -0.33
N SER A 12 4.22 9.99 -0.83
CA SER A 12 4.28 10.60 -2.17
C SER A 12 4.46 9.58 -3.32
N GLY A 13 3.88 8.38 -3.22
CA GLY A 13 4.00 7.29 -4.20
C GLY A 13 2.76 6.39 -4.30
N PHE A 14 1.62 6.84 -3.76
CA PHE A 14 0.42 6.01 -3.67
C PHE A 14 -0.37 5.88 -4.99
N SER A 15 -0.13 6.78 -5.96
CA SER A 15 -0.81 6.86 -7.24
C SER A 15 0.07 7.63 -8.24
N ASP A 16 -0.05 7.35 -9.55
CA ASP A 16 0.61 8.13 -10.61
C ASP A 16 0.18 9.61 -10.57
N ASP A 17 -1.01 9.88 -10.01
CA ASP A 17 -1.45 11.19 -9.56
C ASP A 17 -1.11 11.40 -8.07
N PRO A 18 -0.36 12.45 -7.69
CA PRO A 18 -0.06 12.73 -6.28
C PRO A 18 -1.36 13.01 -5.52
N ILE A 19 -1.56 12.34 -4.37
CA ILE A 19 -2.69 12.60 -3.48
C ILE A 19 -2.64 14.06 -3.05
N LYS A 20 -3.66 14.84 -3.41
CA LYS A 20 -3.61 16.31 -3.30
C LYS A 20 -4.10 16.81 -1.94
N ASN A 21 -4.93 16.05 -1.23
CA ASN A 21 -5.52 16.45 0.04
C ASN A 21 -6.06 15.26 0.89
N GLU A 22 -6.38 15.53 2.15
CA GLU A 22 -6.89 14.55 3.12
C GLU A 22 -8.23 13.92 2.69
N ALA A 23 -9.11 14.67 1.99
CA ALA A 23 -10.39 14.15 1.54
C ALA A 23 -10.22 13.10 0.43
N GLU A 24 -9.26 13.30 -0.46
CA GLU A 24 -8.87 12.32 -1.48
C GLU A 24 -8.25 11.07 -0.85
N ALA A 25 -7.37 11.24 0.15
CA ALA A 25 -6.83 10.13 0.92
C ALA A 25 -7.91 9.35 1.68
N ALA A 26 -8.89 10.05 2.27
CA ALA A 26 -10.02 9.43 2.95
C ALA A 26 -10.90 8.64 1.98
N ARG A 27 -11.10 9.16 0.76
CA ARG A 27 -11.83 8.45 -0.30
C ARG A 27 -11.10 7.18 -0.73
N ILE A 28 -9.80 7.26 -0.98
CA ILE A 28 -8.94 6.12 -1.31
C ILE A 28 -9.05 5.03 -0.24
N VAL A 29 -8.94 5.41 1.04
CA VAL A 29 -9.06 4.49 2.16
C VAL A 29 -10.48 3.92 2.31
N SER A 30 -11.51 4.68 1.94
CA SER A 30 -12.91 4.22 2.05
C SER A 30 -13.26 3.11 1.05
N SER A 31 -12.58 3.07 -0.09
CA SER A 31 -12.76 2.07 -1.17
C SER A 31 -11.69 0.97 -1.15
N ALA A 32 -10.82 0.96 -0.14
CA ALA A 32 -9.70 0.04 -0.03
C ALA A 32 -9.83 -0.87 1.20
N PHE A 33 -9.60 -2.16 0.98
CA PHE A 33 -9.49 -3.19 2.01
C PHE A 33 -8.01 -3.51 2.21
N ILE A 34 -7.51 -3.30 3.43
CA ILE A 34 -6.07 -3.28 3.70
C ILE A 34 -5.69 -4.33 4.75
N ALA A 35 -4.66 -5.11 4.44
CA ALA A 35 -3.99 -6.00 5.38
C ALA A 35 -2.52 -5.59 5.52
N VAL A 36 -2.04 -5.47 6.76
CA VAL A 36 -0.64 -5.14 7.07
C VAL A 36 0.00 -6.31 7.82
N PHE A 37 1.17 -6.71 7.38
CA PHE A 37 2.00 -7.74 7.99
C PHE A 37 3.29 -7.08 8.46
N ASP A 38 3.55 -7.06 9.77
CA ASP A 38 4.71 -6.35 10.32
C ASP A 38 6.04 -7.08 10.06
N ASP A 39 6.02 -8.41 10.13
CA ASP A 39 7.20 -9.28 10.01
C ASP A 39 7.05 -10.30 8.87
N TYR A 40 6.71 -9.83 7.66
CA TYR A 40 6.59 -10.71 6.49
C TYR A 40 7.97 -11.18 6.02
N CYS A 41 8.09 -12.47 5.71
CA CYS A 41 9.33 -13.09 5.25
C CYS A 41 9.06 -14.02 4.07
N THR A 42 9.86 -13.94 3.00
CA THR A 42 9.83 -14.92 1.90
C THR A 42 10.84 -16.04 2.12
N GLY A 43 10.60 -17.21 1.53
CA GLY A 43 11.54 -18.34 1.61
C GLY A 43 12.81 -18.13 0.77
N GLY A 44 13.96 -18.69 1.21
CA GLY A 44 15.24 -18.62 0.50
C GLY A 44 16.08 -17.39 0.87
N PRO A 45 17.01 -16.89 0.02
CA PRO A 45 17.81 -15.69 0.34
C PRO A 45 16.98 -14.41 0.57
N GLY A 46 15.65 -14.48 0.38
CA GLY A 46 14.63 -13.92 1.28
C GLY A 46 14.51 -12.40 1.35
N TRP A 47 13.28 -11.90 1.26
CA TRP A 47 12.94 -10.55 1.69
C TRP A 47 12.28 -10.62 3.07
N PHE A 48 12.65 -9.72 3.98
CA PHE A 48 12.07 -9.59 5.31
C PHE A 48 11.69 -8.13 5.60
N GLY A 49 10.47 -7.92 6.08
CA GLY A 49 10.03 -6.60 6.55
C GLY A 49 8.52 -6.41 6.58
N LYS A 50 8.10 -5.16 6.70
CA LYS A 50 6.69 -4.76 6.76
C LYS A 50 6.07 -4.73 5.36
N LEU A 51 4.97 -5.46 5.18
CA LEU A 51 4.22 -5.59 3.92
C LEU A 51 2.79 -5.06 4.10
N MET A 52 2.28 -4.34 3.11
CA MET A 52 0.87 -3.96 3.02
C MET A 52 0.27 -4.50 1.73
N VAL A 53 -0.84 -5.20 1.85
CA VAL A 53 -1.69 -5.62 0.73
C VAL A 53 -2.95 -4.76 0.75
N MET A 54 -3.23 -4.12 -0.38
CA MET A 54 -4.41 -3.31 -0.60
C MET A 54 -5.26 -3.95 -1.70
N VAL A 55 -6.54 -4.17 -1.44
CA VAL A 55 -7.52 -4.69 -2.39
C VAL A 55 -8.59 -3.62 -2.60
N TRP A 56 -8.90 -3.34 -3.86
CA TRP A 56 -9.92 -2.36 -4.23
C TRP A 56 -11.32 -2.99 -4.23
N ASP A 57 -12.33 -2.17 -3.94
CA ASP A 57 -13.76 -2.57 -3.94
C ASP A 57 -14.29 -3.04 -5.30
N GLY A 58 -13.60 -2.72 -6.39
CA GLY A 58 -13.97 -3.12 -7.75
C GLY A 58 -13.77 -4.61 -8.05
N SER A 59 -12.73 -5.26 -7.49
CA SER A 59 -12.46 -6.70 -7.69
C SER A 59 -11.34 -7.20 -6.77
N PRO A 60 -11.39 -8.45 -6.26
CA PRO A 60 -10.26 -9.07 -5.58
C PRO A 60 -8.98 -9.18 -6.41
N SER A 61 -9.10 -9.16 -7.75
CA SER A 61 -7.95 -9.15 -8.67
C SER A 61 -7.30 -7.78 -8.82
N GLN A 62 -7.97 -6.72 -8.39
CA GLN A 62 -7.43 -5.36 -8.36
C GLN A 62 -6.79 -5.16 -6.98
N TYR A 63 -5.56 -5.63 -6.85
CA TYR A 63 -4.79 -5.46 -5.62
C TYR A 63 -3.42 -4.87 -5.90
N GLU A 64 -2.87 -4.23 -4.89
CA GLU A 64 -1.57 -3.61 -4.89
C GLU A 64 -0.81 -4.04 -3.65
N VAL A 65 0.48 -4.30 -3.82
CA VAL A 65 1.37 -4.68 -2.73
C VAL A 65 2.37 -3.56 -2.53
N TYR A 66 2.57 -3.19 -1.28
CA TYR A 66 3.53 -2.17 -0.88
C TYR A 66 4.44 -2.70 0.22
N VAL A 67 5.65 -2.17 0.25
CA VAL A 67 6.64 -2.41 1.31
C VAL A 67 7.13 -1.08 1.85
N TRP A 68 7.69 -1.09 3.05
CA TRP A 68 8.35 0.08 3.61
C TRP A 68 9.84 0.07 3.27
N GLU A 69 10.28 1.05 2.49
CA GLU A 69 11.70 1.29 2.22
C GLU A 69 12.06 2.69 2.69
N HIS A 70 13.06 2.80 3.59
CA HIS A 70 13.53 4.09 4.12
C HIS A 70 12.40 4.96 4.71
N GLY A 71 11.43 4.33 5.38
CA GLY A 71 10.27 5.01 5.97
C GLY A 71 9.18 5.42 4.96
N LYS A 72 9.32 5.03 3.69
CA LYS A 72 8.36 5.32 2.63
C LYS A 72 7.67 4.06 2.14
N LEU A 73 6.39 4.18 1.79
CA LEU A 73 5.66 3.12 1.08
C LEU A 73 6.12 3.10 -0.38
N VAL A 74 6.65 1.96 -0.82
CA VAL A 74 7.04 1.70 -2.20
C VAL A 74 6.15 0.62 -2.77
N ARG A 75 5.47 0.93 -3.87
CA ARG A 75 4.64 -0.04 -4.60
C ARG A 75 5.53 -1.10 -5.24
N GLN A 76 5.27 -2.36 -4.93
CA GLN A 76 5.89 -3.49 -5.58
C GLN A 76 5.13 -3.79 -6.88
N LYS A 77 5.82 -3.73 -8.01
CA LYS A 77 5.26 -4.18 -9.29
C LYS A 77 5.31 -5.70 -9.30
N GLN A 78 4.22 -6.33 -9.70
CA GLN A 78 4.23 -7.76 -9.99
C GLN A 78 5.27 -7.99 -11.09
N ALA A 79 6.24 -8.89 -10.84
CA ALA A 79 7.09 -9.36 -11.91
C ALA A 79 6.19 -10.07 -12.92
N LEU A 80 6.19 -9.59 -14.17
CA LEU A 80 5.60 -10.34 -15.27
C LEU A 80 6.51 -11.57 -15.46
N GLU A 81 5.96 -12.75 -15.24
CA GLU A 81 6.61 -14.01 -15.64
C GLU A 81 6.66 -14.15 -17.16
#